data_AF-A0ABD0N2H4-F1
#
_entry.id   AF-A0ABD0N2H4-F1
#
_cell.length_a   1.000
_cell.length_b   1.000
_cell.length_c   1.000
_cell.angle_alpha   90.00
_cell.angle_beta   90.00
_cell.angle_gamma   90.00
#
_symmetry.space_group_name_H-M   'P 1'
#
loop_
_entity.id
_entity.type
_entity.pdbx_description
1 polymer ?
#
loop_
_entity_poly.entity_id
_entity_poly.type
_entity_poly.pdbx_seq_one_letter_code
_entity_poly.pdbx_strand_id
1 'polypeptide(L)'
;CILDQRQKKDERLLNEAIVQFRQQFQQPATRREFDLNDPELLKKQEGVRILPGLPGEDLAQKDRLRKQQKQLRAWTLQQQDELERAKQELQQESNRRALDNRALELQRMEEQSKRAAAIATKDFNLALASEITHRRLQERDEEEENNQTDILNQLNGDLLMENPEQNISVLGLSRLRRDYYKGMSPKELQEYTQYQLQQAEDRK
;
A
#
# COMPACT_ATOMS: atom_id res chain seq x y z
N CYS A 1 -78.53 -39.56 -122.55
CA CYS A 1 -77.35 -39.92 -123.35
C CYS A 1 -76.29 -40.59 -122.48
N ILE A 2 -75.58 -41.61 -122.98
CA ILE A 2 -74.49 -42.31 -122.24
C ILE A 2 -73.32 -41.35 -121.94
N LEU A 3 -73.17 -40.29 -122.75
CA LEU A 3 -72.15 -39.24 -122.58
C LEU A 3 -72.30 -38.45 -121.26
N ASP A 4 -73.51 -38.02 -120.89
CA ASP A 4 -73.74 -37.25 -119.66
C ASP A 4 -73.41 -38.05 -118.38
N GLN A 5 -73.65 -39.36 -118.40
CA GLN A 5 -73.32 -40.22 -117.26
C GLN A 5 -71.81 -40.45 -117.11
N ARG A 6 -71.06 -40.43 -118.22
CA ARG A 6 -69.59 -40.48 -118.19
C ARG A 6 -69.02 -39.16 -117.66
N GLN A 7 -69.51 -38.02 -118.15
CA GLN A 7 -69.11 -36.70 -117.65
C GLN A 7 -69.34 -36.55 -116.15
N LYS A 8 -70.51 -36.96 -115.64
CA LYS A 8 -70.80 -36.94 -114.19
C LYS A 8 -69.91 -37.88 -113.37
N LYS A 9 -69.42 -38.98 -113.95
CA LYS A 9 -68.45 -39.88 -113.28
C LYS A 9 -67.05 -39.27 -113.28
N ASP A 10 -66.63 -38.69 -114.40
CA ASP A 10 -65.33 -38.04 -114.53
C ASP A 10 -65.23 -36.80 -113.63
N GLU A 11 -66.29 -36.01 -113.52
CA GLU A 11 -66.39 -34.90 -112.55
C GLU A 11 -66.26 -35.38 -111.11
N ARG A 12 -66.88 -36.51 -110.76
CA ARG A 12 -66.73 -37.10 -109.42
C ARG A 12 -65.30 -37.55 -109.16
N LEU A 13 -64.70 -38.27 -110.10
CA LEU A 13 -63.31 -38.74 -109.99
C LEU A 13 -62.32 -37.58 -109.89
N LEU A 14 -62.52 -36.52 -110.67
CA LEU A 14 -61.71 -35.31 -110.60
C LEU A 14 -61.87 -34.62 -109.25
N ASN A 15 -63.10 -34.48 -108.75
CA ASN A 15 -63.35 -33.89 -107.43
C ASN A 15 -62.73 -34.73 -106.30
N GLU A 16 -62.82 -36.06 -106.38
CA GLU A 16 -62.15 -36.97 -105.45
C GLU A 16 -60.63 -36.79 -105.49
N ALA A 17 -60.02 -36.71 -106.68
CA ALA A 17 -58.58 -36.47 -106.83
C ALA A 17 -58.15 -35.09 -106.29
N ILE A 18 -58.96 -34.04 -106.50
CA ILE A 18 -58.69 -32.70 -105.94
C ILE A 18 -58.74 -32.73 -104.40
N VAL A 19 -59.75 -33.40 -103.82
CA VAL A 19 -59.87 -33.53 -102.37
C VAL A 19 -58.67 -34.30 -101.81
N GLN A 20 -58.28 -35.41 -102.44
CA GLN A 20 -57.09 -36.17 -102.06
C GLN A 20 -55.82 -35.32 -102.13
N PHE A 21 -55.64 -34.54 -103.20
CA PHE A 21 -54.50 -33.65 -103.36
C PHE A 21 -54.44 -32.57 -102.26
N ARG A 22 -55.58 -31.95 -101.93
CA ARG A 22 -55.67 -30.96 -100.83
C ARG A 22 -55.33 -31.59 -99.48
N GLN A 23 -55.83 -32.80 -99.22
CA GLN A 23 -55.54 -33.52 -97.97
C GLN A 23 -54.09 -34.00 -97.88
N GLN A 24 -53.42 -34.29 -98.99
CA GLN A 24 -52.02 -34.75 -98.95
C GLN A 24 -51.02 -33.59 -98.92
N PHE A 25 -51.26 -32.52 -99.68
CA PHE A 25 -50.24 -31.51 -99.97
C PHE A 25 -50.58 -30.09 -99.46
N GLN A 26 -51.81 -29.82 -99.02
CA GLN A 26 -52.23 -28.48 -98.57
C GLN A 26 -52.60 -28.44 -97.07
N GLN A 27 -52.02 -29.34 -96.28
CA GLN A 27 -52.24 -29.37 -94.84
C GLN A 27 -51.64 -28.12 -94.16
N PRO A 28 -52.28 -27.56 -93.11
CA PRO A 28 -51.75 -26.42 -92.38
C PRO A 28 -50.33 -26.66 -91.83
N ALA A 29 -50.04 -27.89 -91.40
CA ALA A 29 -48.74 -28.29 -90.86
C ALA A 29 -47.58 -28.26 -91.88
N THR A 30 -47.87 -28.36 -93.18
CA THR A 30 -46.86 -28.36 -94.24
C THR A 30 -46.62 -26.96 -94.84
N ARG A 31 -47.23 -25.92 -94.26
CA ARG A 31 -47.00 -24.53 -94.67
C ARG A 31 -45.60 -24.09 -94.24
N ARG A 32 -44.95 -23.27 -95.07
CA ARG A 32 -43.61 -22.72 -94.80
C ARG A 32 -43.54 -21.93 -93.48
N GLU A 33 -44.63 -21.27 -93.12
CA GLU A 33 -44.78 -20.42 -91.93
C GLU A 33 -45.46 -21.14 -90.77
N PHE A 34 -45.59 -22.48 -90.82
CA PHE A 34 -46.22 -23.22 -89.74
C PHE A 34 -45.43 -23.10 -88.44
N ASP A 35 -44.11 -22.98 -88.50
CA ASP A 35 -43.24 -22.70 -87.34
C ASP A 35 -43.61 -21.39 -86.61
N LEU A 36 -44.00 -20.36 -87.35
CA LEU A 36 -44.45 -19.08 -86.78
C LEU A 36 -45.91 -19.14 -86.30
N ASN A 37 -46.75 -19.92 -86.98
CA ASN A 37 -48.19 -20.03 -86.73
C ASN A 37 -48.57 -21.29 -85.92
N ASP A 38 -47.59 -21.98 -85.34
CA ASP A 38 -47.82 -23.20 -84.57
C ASP A 38 -48.55 -22.84 -83.27
N PRO A 39 -49.77 -23.38 -83.01
CA PRO A 39 -50.49 -23.12 -81.78
C PRO A 39 -49.72 -23.57 -80.53
N GLU A 40 -48.73 -24.46 -80.67
CA GLU A 40 -47.88 -24.94 -79.58
C GLU A 40 -46.50 -24.26 -79.51
N LEU A 41 -46.25 -23.22 -80.31
CA LEU A 41 -44.94 -22.55 -80.39
C LEU A 41 -44.37 -22.17 -79.02
N LEU A 42 -45.19 -21.58 -78.15
CA LEU A 42 -44.78 -21.16 -76.80
C LEU A 42 -44.43 -22.32 -75.87
N LYS A 43 -44.96 -23.53 -76.10
CA LYS A 43 -44.62 -24.73 -75.33
C LYS A 43 -43.34 -25.38 -75.82
N LYS A 44 -43.05 -25.24 -77.13
CA LYS A 44 -41.86 -25.77 -77.80
C LYS A 44 -40.65 -24.84 -77.66
N GLN A 45 -40.87 -23.56 -77.36
CA GLN A 45 -39.79 -22.62 -77.05
C GLN A 45 -39.04 -23.08 -75.80
N GLU A 46 -37.77 -23.42 -75.96
CA GLU A 46 -36.86 -23.57 -74.83
C GLU A 46 -36.71 -22.23 -74.12
N GLY A 47 -36.66 -22.26 -72.78
CA GLY A 47 -36.64 -21.05 -71.95
C GLY A 47 -35.60 -20.05 -72.42
N VAL A 48 -36.04 -18.81 -72.67
CA VAL A 48 -35.19 -17.69 -73.06
C VAL A 48 -33.99 -17.62 -72.12
N ARG A 49 -32.79 -17.80 -72.66
CA ARG A 49 -31.55 -17.65 -71.89
C ARG A 49 -31.47 -16.17 -71.48
N ILE A 50 -31.67 -15.92 -70.19
CA ILE A 50 -31.42 -14.63 -69.55
C ILE A 50 -30.00 -14.19 -69.96
N LEU A 51 -29.85 -12.92 -70.32
CA LEU A 51 -28.56 -12.33 -70.67
C LEU A 51 -27.48 -12.77 -69.67
N PRO A 52 -26.29 -13.23 -70.12
CA PRO A 52 -25.23 -13.62 -69.21
C PRO A 52 -24.90 -12.45 -68.28
N GLY A 53 -24.86 -12.72 -66.97
CA GLY A 53 -24.84 -11.72 -65.90
C GLY A 53 -23.79 -10.62 -66.09
N LEU A 54 -24.14 -9.40 -65.68
CA LEU A 54 -23.27 -8.24 -65.83
C LEU A 54 -22.09 -8.33 -64.84
N PRO A 55 -20.86 -7.98 -65.24
CA PRO A 55 -19.67 -8.10 -64.38
C PRO A 55 -19.68 -7.21 -63.13
N GLY A 56 -20.59 -6.23 -63.05
CA GLY A 56 -20.81 -5.39 -61.87
C GLY A 56 -21.88 -5.91 -60.91
N GLU A 57 -22.59 -6.98 -61.25
CA GLU A 57 -23.64 -7.55 -60.42
C GLU A 57 -23.02 -8.45 -59.34
N ASP A 58 -23.05 -7.98 -58.11
CA ASP A 58 -22.54 -8.72 -56.97
C ASP A 58 -23.66 -9.46 -56.25
N LEU A 59 -23.90 -10.70 -56.68
CA LEU A 59 -24.88 -11.60 -56.07
C LEU A 59 -24.54 -11.92 -54.59
N ALA A 60 -23.29 -11.75 -54.18
CA ALA A 60 -22.80 -12.05 -52.82
C ALA A 60 -22.67 -10.80 -51.93
N GLN A 61 -23.20 -9.64 -52.36
CA GLN A 61 -23.07 -8.36 -51.65
C GLN A 61 -23.47 -8.47 -50.17
N LYS A 62 -24.57 -9.16 -49.88
CA LYS A 62 -25.09 -9.34 -48.51
C LYS A 62 -24.10 -10.11 -47.63
N ASP A 63 -23.45 -11.14 -48.17
CA ASP A 63 -22.49 -11.94 -47.42
C ASP A 63 -21.17 -11.19 -47.23
N ARG A 64 -20.71 -10.41 -48.23
CA ARG A 64 -19.56 -9.52 -48.06
C ARG A 64 -19.81 -8.51 -46.94
N LEU A 65 -20.96 -7.83 -46.95
CA LEU A 65 -21.32 -6.86 -45.92
C LEU A 65 -21.39 -7.50 -44.53
N ARG A 66 -21.97 -8.70 -44.41
CA ARG A 66 -21.99 -9.44 -43.14
C ARG A 66 -20.59 -9.78 -42.63
N LYS A 67 -19.67 -10.19 -43.52
CA LYS A 67 -18.27 -10.47 -43.15
C LYS A 67 -17.56 -9.19 -42.70
N GLN A 68 -17.72 -8.09 -43.42
CA GLN A 68 -17.15 -6.79 -43.06
C GLN A 68 -17.67 -6.29 -41.71
N GLN A 69 -18.97 -6.40 -41.45
CA GLN A 69 -19.56 -6.03 -40.16
C GLN A 69 -19.00 -6.89 -39.01
N LYS A 70 -18.83 -8.20 -39.23
CA LYS A 70 -18.21 -9.10 -38.24
C LYS A 70 -16.76 -8.72 -37.97
N GLN A 71 -15.98 -8.43 -39.02
CA GLN A 71 -14.58 -8.00 -38.89
C GLN A 71 -14.48 -6.68 -38.13
N LEU A 72 -15.26 -5.67 -38.52
CA LEU A 72 -15.29 -4.37 -37.85
C LEU A 72 -15.64 -4.55 -36.37
N ARG A 73 -16.70 -5.32 -36.07
CA ARG A 73 -17.09 -5.58 -34.68
C ARG A 73 -15.97 -6.24 -33.88
N ALA A 74 -15.31 -7.25 -34.44
CA ALA A 74 -14.20 -7.94 -33.78
C ALA A 74 -13.03 -6.99 -33.50
N TRP A 75 -12.65 -6.16 -34.48
CA TRP A 75 -11.58 -5.18 -34.31
C TRP A 75 -11.92 -4.11 -33.29
N THR A 76 -13.15 -3.58 -33.30
CA THR A 76 -13.57 -2.57 -32.33
C THR A 76 -13.57 -3.12 -30.91
N LEU A 77 -14.04 -4.36 -30.72
CA LEU A 77 -13.99 -5.02 -29.41
C LEU A 77 -12.55 -5.23 -28.93
N GLN A 78 -11.67 -5.70 -29.82
CA GLN A 78 -10.27 -5.88 -29.48
C GLN A 78 -9.60 -4.56 -29.08
N GLN A 79 -9.85 -3.47 -29.82
CA GLN A 79 -9.32 -2.15 -29.48
C GLN A 79 -9.85 -1.63 -28.14
N GLN A 80 -11.12 -1.88 -27.84
CA GLN A 80 -11.70 -1.51 -26.54
C GLN A 80 -11.03 -2.27 -25.40
N ASP A 81 -10.90 -3.59 -25.52
CA ASP A 81 -10.22 -4.44 -24.52
C ASP A 81 -8.76 -4.02 -24.30
N GLU A 82 -8.02 -3.74 -25.38
CA GLU A 82 -6.62 -3.29 -25.30
C GLU A 82 -6.51 -1.93 -24.58
N LEU A 83 -7.39 -0.98 -24.91
CA LEU A 83 -7.45 0.32 -24.24
C LEU A 83 -7.79 0.19 -22.75
N GLU A 84 -8.75 -0.68 -22.40
CA GLU A 84 -9.14 -0.90 -21.02
C GLU A 84 -8.01 -1.53 -20.21
N ARG A 85 -7.32 -2.54 -20.77
CA ARG A 85 -6.13 -3.14 -20.13
C ARG A 85 -5.02 -2.14 -19.93
N ALA A 86 -4.68 -1.35 -20.96
CA ALA A 86 -3.64 -0.33 -20.86
C ALA A 86 -3.97 0.73 -19.78
N LYS A 87 -5.24 1.13 -19.66
CA LYS A 87 -5.70 2.04 -18.59
C LYS A 87 -5.57 1.40 -17.21
N GLN A 88 -5.98 0.13 -17.06
CA GLN A 88 -5.86 -0.59 -15.80
C GLN A 88 -4.40 -0.76 -15.38
N GLU A 89 -3.51 -1.12 -16.30
CA GLU A 89 -2.08 -1.25 -16.04
C GLU A 89 -1.46 0.08 -15.59
N LEU A 90 -1.78 1.18 -16.28
CA LEU A 90 -1.31 2.50 -15.89
C LEU A 90 -1.81 2.91 -14.49
N GLN A 91 -3.08 2.62 -14.20
CA GLN A 91 -3.65 2.91 -12.87
C GLN A 91 -3.01 2.05 -11.78
N GLN A 92 -2.78 0.77 -12.04
CA GLN A 92 -2.07 -0.12 -11.12
C GLN A 92 -0.64 0.35 -10.89
N GLU A 93 0.08 0.75 -11.93
CA GLU A 93 1.45 1.25 -11.80
C GLU A 93 1.49 2.56 -11.01
N SER A 94 0.57 3.48 -11.28
CA SER A 94 0.42 4.72 -10.50
C SER A 94 0.14 4.43 -9.02
N ASN A 95 -0.78 3.51 -8.74
CA ASN A 95 -1.10 3.10 -7.37
C ASN A 95 0.09 2.46 -6.67
N ARG A 96 0.86 1.59 -7.35
CA ARG A 96 2.07 0.98 -6.79
C ARG A 96 3.11 2.03 -6.44
N ARG A 97 3.40 2.98 -7.34
CA ARG A 97 4.31 4.09 -7.07
C ARG A 97 3.84 4.95 -5.89
N ALA A 98 2.53 5.19 -5.77
CA ALA A 98 1.96 5.94 -4.64
C ALA A 98 2.14 5.19 -3.31
N LEU A 99 1.95 3.87 -3.30
CA LEU A 99 2.18 3.03 -2.12
C LEU A 99 3.66 2.99 -1.73
N ASP A 100 4.57 2.85 -2.71
CA ASP A 100 6.01 2.84 -2.48
C ASP A 100 6.49 4.18 -1.89
N ASN A 101 6.02 5.31 -2.44
CA ASN A 101 6.33 6.64 -1.90
C ASN A 101 5.82 6.80 -0.46
N ARG A 102 4.59 6.35 -0.18
CA ARG A 102 4.03 6.39 1.17
C ARG A 102 4.81 5.50 2.15
N ALA A 103 5.28 4.35 1.70
CA ALA A 103 6.11 3.47 2.51
C ALA A 103 7.45 4.14 2.88
N LEU A 104 8.10 4.81 1.93
CA LEU A 104 9.33 5.57 2.16
C LEU A 104 9.11 6.73 3.15
N GLU A 105 8.01 7.46 3.03
CA GLU A 105 7.66 8.53 3.96
C GLU A 105 7.46 8.00 5.38
N LEU A 106 6.70 6.90 5.54
CA LEU A 106 6.48 6.26 6.83
C LEU A 106 7.79 5.78 7.45
N GLN A 107 8.66 5.13 6.68
CA GLN A 107 9.97 4.71 7.14
C GLN A 107 10.81 5.89 7.64
N ARG A 108 10.83 7.00 6.88
CA ARG A 108 11.57 8.21 7.27
C ARG A 108 11.05 8.79 8.58
N MET A 109 9.73 8.84 8.76
CA MET A 109 9.11 9.34 9.99
C MET A 109 9.41 8.42 11.18
N GLU A 110 9.37 7.10 10.97
CA GLU A 110 9.71 6.12 12.00
C GLU A 110 11.19 6.25 12.43
N GLU A 111 12.11 6.37 11.46
CA GLU A 111 13.54 6.57 11.74
C GLU A 111 13.78 7.87 12.52
N GLN A 112 13.11 8.96 12.14
CA GLN A 112 13.20 10.23 12.87
C GLN A 112 12.68 10.10 14.31
N SER A 113 11.54 9.44 14.50
CA SER A 113 10.97 9.19 15.83
C SER A 113 11.92 8.34 16.70
N LYS A 114 12.45 7.25 16.15
CA LYS A 114 13.43 6.39 16.84
C LYS A 114 14.69 7.16 17.23
N ARG A 115 15.22 8.00 16.32
CA ARG A 115 16.38 8.86 16.61
C ARG A 115 16.08 9.86 17.72
N ALA A 116 14.92 10.52 17.67
CA ALA A 116 14.51 11.47 18.72
C ALA A 116 14.39 10.79 20.08
N ALA A 117 13.78 9.60 20.15
CA ALA A 117 13.69 8.81 21.38
C ALA A 117 15.07 8.38 21.91
N ALA A 118 15.97 7.95 21.02
CA ALA A 118 17.34 7.59 21.38
C ALA A 118 18.14 8.79 21.94
N ILE A 119 17.97 9.98 21.35
CA ILE A 119 18.60 11.21 21.85
C ILE A 119 18.02 11.58 23.22
N ALA A 120 16.70 11.59 23.38
CA ALA A 120 16.06 11.93 24.66
C ALA A 120 16.48 10.97 25.79
N THR A 121 16.57 9.67 25.51
CA THR A 121 17.05 8.67 26.50
C THR A 121 18.52 8.84 26.82
N LYS A 122 19.36 9.15 25.82
CA LYS A 122 20.77 9.48 26.05
C LYS A 122 20.92 10.71 26.96
N ASP A 123 20.21 11.79 26.65
CA ASP A 123 20.30 13.05 27.40
C ASP A 123 19.79 12.87 28.83
N PHE A 124 18.69 12.11 29.02
CA PHE A 124 18.21 11.74 30.35
C PHE A 124 19.25 10.93 31.13
N ASN A 125 19.86 9.92 30.52
CA ASN A 125 20.89 9.11 31.17
C ASN A 125 22.14 9.93 31.54
N LEU A 126 22.53 10.89 30.71
CA LEU A 126 23.63 11.82 31.00
C LEU A 126 23.29 12.72 32.19
N ALA A 127 22.09 13.30 32.21
CA ALA A 127 21.63 14.13 33.33
C ALA A 127 21.56 13.32 34.64
N LEU A 128 21.04 12.09 34.57
CA LEU A 128 20.98 11.18 35.72
C LEU A 128 22.39 10.83 36.21
N ALA A 129 23.33 10.55 35.30
CA ALA A 129 24.71 10.28 35.67
C ALA A 129 25.35 11.49 36.37
N SER A 130 25.15 12.71 35.85
CA SER A 130 25.65 13.92 36.51
C SER A 130 25.03 14.12 37.90
N GLU A 131 23.73 13.90 38.05
CA GLU A 131 23.04 14.03 39.33
C GLU A 131 23.60 13.04 40.35
N ILE A 132 23.80 11.78 39.97
CA ILE A 132 24.41 10.76 40.84
C ILE A 132 25.82 11.16 41.25
N THR A 133 26.63 11.70 40.33
CA THR A 133 27.99 12.14 40.68
C THR A 133 27.98 13.33 41.65
N HIS A 134 27.08 14.30 41.45
CA HIS A 134 26.94 15.43 42.37
C HIS A 134 26.47 14.98 43.75
N ARG A 135 25.49 14.07 43.81
CA ARG A 135 24.98 13.53 45.07
C ARG A 135 26.08 12.80 45.85
N ARG A 136 26.87 11.95 45.18
CA ARG A 136 28.00 11.26 45.82
C ARG A 136 29.07 12.20 46.35
N LEU A 137 29.33 13.30 45.62
CA LEU A 137 30.27 14.31 46.10
C LEU A 137 29.72 14.99 47.36
N GLN A 138 28.44 15.37 47.37
CA GLN A 138 27.78 15.94 48.55
C GLN A 138 27.80 14.99 49.73
N GLU A 139 27.43 13.72 49.54
CA GLU A 139 27.46 12.69 50.58
C GLU A 139 28.86 12.54 51.18
N ARG A 140 29.90 12.54 50.33
CA ARG A 140 31.30 12.48 50.79
C ARG A 140 31.70 13.73 51.58
N ASP A 141 31.34 14.92 51.08
CA ASP A 141 31.69 16.17 51.74
C ASP A 141 30.96 16.28 53.10
N GLU A 142 29.70 15.84 53.19
CA GLU A 142 28.94 15.71 54.44
C GLU A 142 29.57 14.70 55.41
N GLU A 143 30.04 13.55 54.91
CA GLU A 143 30.79 12.58 55.72
C GLU A 143 32.09 13.18 56.26
N GLU A 144 32.83 13.95 55.45
CA GLU A 144 34.05 14.64 55.89
C GLU A 144 33.75 15.69 56.97
N GLU A 145 32.70 16.50 56.81
CA GLU A 145 32.26 17.46 57.83
C GLU A 145 31.83 16.76 59.13
N ASN A 146 31.08 15.66 59.03
CA ASN A 146 30.68 14.85 60.19
C ASN A 146 31.90 14.25 60.90
N ASN A 147 32.88 13.75 60.15
CA ASN A 147 34.12 13.23 60.73
C ASN A 147 34.92 14.34 61.42
N GLN A 148 35.02 15.53 60.81
CA GLN A 148 35.70 16.67 61.42
C GLN A 148 35.01 17.12 62.70
N THR A 149 33.69 17.24 62.69
CA THR A 149 32.91 17.63 63.87
C THR A 149 33.01 16.58 64.98
N ASP A 150 33.00 15.29 64.67
CA ASP A 150 33.22 14.21 65.65
C ASP A 150 34.63 14.30 66.26
N ILE A 151 35.68 14.49 65.45
CA ILE A 151 37.04 14.70 65.94
C ILE A 151 37.11 15.93 66.86
N LEU A 152 36.52 17.05 66.48
CA LEU A 152 36.49 18.27 67.30
C LEU A 152 35.72 18.07 68.60
N ASN A 153 34.59 17.35 68.56
CA ASN A 153 33.80 17.03 69.73
C ASN A 153 34.56 16.10 70.68
N GLN A 154 35.31 15.13 70.17
CA GLN A 154 36.17 14.27 70.99
C GLN A 154 37.31 15.05 71.61
N LEU A 155 38.02 15.88 70.81
CA LEU A 155 39.12 16.71 71.28
C LEU A 155 38.68 17.69 72.36
N ASN A 156 37.53 18.35 72.18
CA ASN A 156 36.95 19.26 73.17
C ASN A 156 36.17 18.54 74.27
N GLY A 157 36.02 17.23 74.18
CA GLY A 157 35.34 16.41 75.16
C GLY A 157 36.12 16.42 76.48
N ASP A 158 35.38 16.45 77.58
CA ASP A 158 35.96 16.58 78.90
C ASP A 158 36.98 15.48 79.26
N LEU A 159 36.85 14.29 78.65
CA LEU A 159 37.77 13.18 78.85
C LEU A 159 39.19 13.52 78.34
N LEU A 160 39.30 14.04 77.10
CA LEU A 160 40.59 14.35 76.49
C LEU A 160 41.14 15.70 76.95
N MET A 161 40.29 16.70 77.21
CA MET A 161 40.70 17.99 77.76
C MET A 161 41.05 17.94 79.26
N GLU A 162 40.75 16.82 79.91
CA GLU A 162 40.89 16.64 81.36
C GLU A 162 40.28 17.79 82.18
N ASN A 163 39.09 18.24 81.78
CA ASN A 163 38.47 19.43 82.36
C ASN A 163 38.34 19.32 83.89
N PRO A 164 38.99 20.20 84.69
CA PRO A 164 38.97 20.11 86.15
C PRO A 164 37.59 20.34 86.76
N GLU A 165 36.67 20.97 86.02
CA GLU A 165 35.30 21.22 86.46
C GLU A 165 34.49 19.93 86.64
N GLN A 166 34.87 18.82 85.98
CA GLN A 166 34.24 17.52 86.17
C GLN A 166 34.34 16.98 87.61
N ASN A 167 35.31 17.48 88.37
CA ASN A 167 35.54 17.09 89.75
C ASN A 167 34.49 17.68 90.71
N ILE A 168 33.73 18.69 90.30
CA ILE A 168 32.73 19.35 91.14
C ILE A 168 31.50 18.43 91.28
N SER A 169 31.06 18.20 92.53
CA SER A 169 29.85 17.43 92.78
C SER A 169 28.59 18.24 92.49
N VAL A 170 27.60 17.60 91.86
CA VAL A 170 26.26 18.16 91.64
C VAL A 170 25.57 18.57 92.95
N LEU A 171 25.94 17.91 94.06
CA LEU A 171 25.37 18.15 95.40
C LEU A 171 26.04 19.33 96.15
N GLY A 172 27.00 20.04 95.55
CA GLY A 172 27.53 21.29 96.11
C GLY A 172 29.02 21.55 95.82
N LEU A 173 29.37 22.84 95.72
CA LEU A 173 30.70 23.38 95.35
C LEU A 173 31.85 22.96 96.27
N SER A 174 31.57 22.58 97.52
CA SER A 174 32.60 22.22 98.51
C SER A 174 32.99 20.74 98.49
N ARG A 175 32.26 19.89 97.77
CA ARG A 175 32.53 18.44 97.72
C ARG A 175 33.01 18.03 96.35
N LEU A 176 34.17 17.40 96.30
CA LEU A 176 34.74 16.82 95.09
C LEU A 176 34.20 15.40 94.85
N ARG A 177 34.05 15.02 93.58
CA ARG A 177 33.67 13.67 93.17
C ARG A 177 34.88 12.75 93.30
N ARG A 178 34.72 11.66 94.04
CA ARG A 178 35.83 10.72 94.32
C ARG A 178 36.42 10.09 93.06
N ASP A 179 35.58 9.78 92.07
CA ASP A 179 35.98 9.06 90.87
C ASP A 179 36.70 9.96 89.84
N TYR A 180 36.61 11.29 89.99
CA TYR A 180 37.16 12.29 89.07
C TYR A 180 38.21 13.20 89.73
N TYR A 181 38.73 12.81 90.90
CA TYR A 181 39.76 13.57 91.58
C TYR A 181 41.12 13.44 90.89
N LYS A 182 41.63 14.56 90.34
CA LYS A 182 42.89 14.63 89.58
C LYS A 182 43.99 15.47 90.25
N GLY A 183 43.96 15.60 91.57
CA GLY A 183 44.94 16.39 92.34
C GLY A 183 44.46 17.80 92.68
N MET A 184 45.32 18.56 93.38
CA MET A 184 45.05 19.94 93.84
C MET A 184 45.23 20.95 92.71
N SER A 185 44.48 22.06 92.76
CA SER A 185 44.61 23.13 91.78
C SER A 185 45.97 23.85 91.92
N PRO A 186 46.51 24.44 90.84
CA PRO A 186 47.76 25.19 90.91
C PRO A 186 47.68 26.38 91.87
N LYS A 187 46.50 26.97 92.07
CA LYS A 187 46.28 28.05 93.04
C LYS A 187 46.38 27.54 94.48
N GLU A 188 45.74 26.41 94.77
CA GLU A 188 45.82 25.77 96.10
C GLU A 188 47.26 25.36 96.43
N LEU A 189 48.00 24.82 95.45
CA LEU A 189 49.42 24.50 95.61
C LEU A 189 50.27 25.75 95.87
N GLN A 190 49.97 26.87 95.21
CA GLN A 190 50.65 28.15 95.46
C GLN A 190 50.36 28.67 96.87
N GLU A 191 49.11 28.65 97.32
CA GLU A 191 48.73 29.05 98.69
C GLU A 191 49.42 28.17 99.73
N TYR A 192 49.45 26.85 99.52
CA TYR A 192 50.17 25.92 100.38
C TYR A 192 51.67 26.26 100.45
N THR A 193 52.29 26.54 99.30
CA THR A 193 53.71 26.93 99.23
C THR A 193 53.97 28.25 99.95
N GLN A 194 53.11 29.25 99.78
CA GLN A 194 53.21 30.54 100.48
C GLN A 194 53.06 30.37 101.99
N TYR A 195 52.12 29.55 102.44
CA TYR A 195 51.92 29.29 103.85
C TYR A 195 53.10 28.55 104.48
N GLN A 196 53.72 27.60 103.76
CA GLN A 196 54.96 26.96 104.20
C GLN A 196 56.12 27.96 104.36
N LEU A 197 56.24 28.93 103.44
CA LEU A 197 57.24 29.98 103.53
C LEU A 197 56.99 30.87 104.76
N GLN A 198 55.74 31.27 105.00
CA GLN A 198 55.37 32.02 106.20
C GLN A 198 55.68 31.24 107.49
N GLN A 199 55.38 29.94 107.55
CA GLN A 199 55.74 29.11 108.70
C GLN A 199 57.25 28.99 108.92
N ALA A 200 58.03 28.98 107.84
CA ALA A 200 59.49 28.96 107.93
C ALA A 200 60.04 30.31 108.41
N GLU A 201 59.35 31.42 108.13
CA GLU A 201 59.66 32.75 108.67
C GLU A 201 59.24 32.87 110.15
N ASP A 202 58.06 32.40 110.53
CA ASP A 202 57.54 32.45 111.91
C ASP A 202 58.31 31.56 112.90
N ARG A 203 59.02 30.55 112.40
CA ARG A 203 59.88 29.64 113.20
C ARG A 203 61.33 30.10 113.33
N LYS A 204 61.70 31.23 112.72
CA LYS A 204 62.99 31.91 112.94
C LYS A 204 62.91 32.85 114.13
#